data_AF-W1X8U9-F1
#
_entry.id   AF-W1X8U9-F1
#
_cell.length_a   1.000
_cell.length_b   1.000
_cell.length_c   1.000
_cell.angle_alpha   90.00
_cell.angle_beta   90.00
_cell.angle_gamma   90.00
#
_symmetry.space_group_name_H-M   'P 1'
#
loop_
_entity.id
_entity.type
_entity.pdbx_description
1 polymer ?
#
loop_
_entity_poly.entity_id
_entity_poly.type
_entity_poly.pdbx_seq_one_letter_code
_entity_poly.pdbx_strand_id
1 'polypeptide(L)' 'GVTMKLDLNAVGETALLTLYARAKDYESDQSVLKDQKSWDILKHIDYDFDQFKDVKMSYYGILGRAKVIDDE' A
#
# COMPACT_ATOMS: atom_id res chain seq x y z
N GLY A 1 10.15 22.00 5.83
CA GLY A 1 9.44 21.01 6.66
C GLY A 1 10.40 19.86 6.90
N VAL A 2 10.48 19.34 8.13
CA VAL A 2 11.31 18.17 8.43
C VAL A 2 10.58 16.96 7.89
N THR A 3 11.11 16.33 6.84
CA THR A 3 10.60 15.04 6.36
C THR A 3 11.06 13.97 7.34
N MET A 4 10.14 13.43 8.13
CA MET A 4 10.41 12.27 8.98
C MET A 4 10.56 11.05 8.06
N LYS A 5 11.77 10.51 7.95
CA LYS A 5 12.01 9.23 7.28
C LYS A 5 11.81 8.12 8.30
N LEU A 6 10.73 7.35 8.14
CA LEU A 6 10.43 6.23 9.02
C LEU A 6 11.37 5.05 8.69
N ASP A 7 12.13 4.58 9.68
CA ASP A 7 12.87 3.32 9.58
C ASP A 7 11.90 2.15 9.82
N LEU A 8 11.74 1.31 8.79
CA LEU A 8 10.80 0.19 8.78
C LEU A 8 11.45 -1.16 9.05
N ASN A 9 12.67 -1.22 9.58
CA ASN A 9 13.34 -2.48 9.92
C ASN A 9 12.52 -3.39 10.86
N ALA A 10 11.59 -2.84 11.63
CA ALA A 10 10.68 -3.58 12.50
C ALA A 10 9.32 -3.94 11.86
N VAL A 11 9.01 -3.43 10.66
CA VAL A 11 7.74 -3.68 9.97
C VAL A 11 7.92 -4.86 9.02
N GLY A 12 7.04 -5.86 9.14
CA GLY A 12 7.09 -7.04 8.29
C GLY A 12 6.81 -6.71 6.82
N GLU A 13 7.54 -7.37 5.92
CA GLU A 13 7.40 -7.22 4.47
C GLU A 13 5.95 -7.41 3.99
N THR A 14 5.23 -8.36 4.57
CA THR A 14 3.80 -8.58 4.29
C THR A 14 2.95 -7.34 4.56
N ALA A 15 3.24 -6.58 5.62
CA ALA A 15 2.51 -5.34 5.91
C ALA A 15 2.84 -4.25 4.87
N LEU A 16 4.11 -4.14 4.47
CA LEU A 16 4.56 -3.21 3.44
C LEU A 16 3.95 -3.52 2.08
N LEU A 17 3.84 -4.81 1.73
CA LEU A 17 3.15 -5.24 0.52
C LEU A 17 1.68 -4.82 0.54
N THR A 18 1.02 -4.90 1.70
CA THR A 18 -0.39 -4.48 1.82
C THR A 18 -0.58 -2.97 1.71
N LEU A 19 0.33 -2.20 2.32
CA LEU A 19 0.38 -0.74 2.17
C LEU A 19 0.60 -0.36 0.70
N TYR A 20 1.59 -1.00 0.05
CA TYR A 20 1.90 -0.76 -1.35
C TYR A 20 0.70 -1.01 -2.27
N ALA A 21 0.03 -2.16 -2.14
CA ALA A 21 -1.12 -2.48 -2.97
C ALA A 21 -2.26 -1.44 -2.83
N ARG A 22 -2.57 -1.00 -1.61
CA ARG A 22 -3.60 0.02 -1.36
C ARG A 22 -3.21 1.40 -1.91
N ALA A 23 -1.94 1.79 -1.76
CA ALA A 23 -1.42 3.03 -2.32
C ALA A 23 -1.46 3.03 -3.86
N LYS A 24 -1.07 1.92 -4.50
CA LYS A 24 -1.12 1.77 -5.96
C LYS A 24 -2.55 1.74 -6.49
N ASP A 25 -3.50 1.18 -5.74
CA ASP A 25 -4.92 1.26 -6.07
C ASP A 25 -5.42 2.70 -6.06
N TYR A 26 -5.06 3.51 -5.06
CA TYR A 26 -5.45 4.92 -5.02
C TYR A 26 -4.96 5.73 -6.22
N GLU A 27 -3.77 5.42 -6.75
CA GLU A 27 -3.22 6.07 -7.95
C GLU A 27 -3.86 5.60 -9.26
N SER A 28 -4.63 4.51 -9.24
CA SER A 28 -5.31 3.97 -10.42
C SER A 28 -6.57 4.76 -10.76
N ASP A 29 -6.81 4.99 -12.05
CA ASP A 29 -8.07 5.57 -12.55
C ASP A 29 -9.30 4.74 -12.14
N GLN A 30 -9.11 3.44 -11.88
CA GLN A 30 -10.14 2.52 -11.44
C GLN A 30 -9.97 2.12 -9.96
N SER A 31 -9.52 3.03 -9.11
CA SER A 31 -9.33 2.78 -7.67
C SER A 31 -10.58 2.14 -7.03
N VAL A 32 -10.38 0.97 -6.43
CA VAL A 32 -11.42 0.17 -5.76
C VAL A 32 -11.66 0.66 -4.34
N LEU A 33 -10.58 0.91 -3.59
CA LEU A 33 -10.63 1.24 -2.16
C LEU A 33 -10.61 2.74 -1.90
N LYS A 34 -10.03 3.54 -2.81
CA LYS A 34 -9.84 4.99 -2.66
C LYS A 34 -9.10 5.37 -1.37
N ASP A 35 -8.17 4.52 -0.94
CA ASP A 35 -7.41 4.70 0.30
C ASP A 35 -6.27 5.73 0.14
N GLN A 36 -6.64 7.01 0.25
CA GLN A 36 -5.70 8.13 0.20
C GLN A 36 -4.63 8.04 1.28
N LYS A 37 -4.99 7.52 2.46
CA LYS A 37 -4.08 7.47 3.60
C LYS A 37 -2.92 6.52 3.34
N SER A 38 -3.18 5.36 2.74
CA SER A 38 -2.11 4.45 2.32
C SER A 38 -1.15 5.09 1.32
N TRP A 39 -1.68 5.86 0.36
CA TRP A 39 -0.86 6.61 -0.60
C TRP A 39 -0.02 7.70 0.06
N ASP A 40 -0.61 8.48 0.96
CA ASP A 40 0.10 9.51 1.72
C ASP A 40 1.20 8.90 2.57
N ILE A 41 0.95 7.80 3.27
CA ILE A 41 1.97 7.09 4.05
C ILE A 41 3.12 6.63 3.16
N LEU A 42 2.82 6.01 2.00
CA LEU A 42 3.84 5.50 1.09
C LEU A 42 4.78 6.61 0.59
N LYS A 43 4.29 7.85 0.41
CA LYS A 43 5.11 9.02 0.03
C LYS A 43 6.08 9.50 1.10
N HIS A 44 5.85 9.17 2.36
CA HIS A 44 6.65 9.65 3.49
C HIS A 44 7.58 8.57 4.08
N ILE A 45 7.61 7.39 3.46
CA ILE A 45 8.47 6.27 3.87
C ILE A 45 9.70 6.21 2.95
N ASP A 46 10.86 5.96 3.55
CA ASP A 46 12.11 5.72 2.82
C ASP A 46 12.32 4.20 2.68
N TYR A 47 11.64 3.58 1.71
CA TYR A 47 11.69 2.13 1.44
C TYR A 47 11.63 1.84 -0.06
N ASP A 48 12.38 0.83 -0.51
CA ASP A 48 12.35 0.37 -1.90
C ASP A 48 11.22 -0.63 -2.14
N PHE A 49 10.15 -0.15 -2.75
CA PHE A 49 8.97 -0.95 -3.11
C PHE A 49 9.09 -1.65 -4.47
N ASP A 50 10.23 -1.55 -5.17
CA ASP A 50 10.39 -2.13 -6.51
C ASP A 50 10.15 -3.64 -6.53
N GLN A 51 10.49 -4.33 -5.44
CA GLN A 51 10.25 -5.76 -5.24
C GLN A 51 8.76 -6.16 -5.31
N PHE A 52 7.82 -5.22 -5.12
CA PHE A 52 6.38 -5.49 -5.16
C PHE A 52 5.72 -5.16 -6.52
N LYS A 53 6.48 -4.68 -7.52
CA LYS A 53 5.91 -4.28 -8.83
C LYS A 53 5.27 -5.46 -9.59
N ASP A 54 5.81 -6.66 -9.43
CA ASP A 54 5.41 -7.84 -10.23
C ASP A 54 4.39 -8.77 -9.54
N VAL A 55 4.03 -8.54 -8.27
CA VAL A 55 3.15 -9.42 -7.49
C VAL A 55 1.65 -9.14 -7.71
N LYS A 56 1.18 -9.29 -8.95
CA LYS A 56 -0.21 -9.01 -9.37
C LYS A 56 -1.27 -9.81 -8.60
N MET A 57 -0.99 -11.06 -8.27
CA MET A 57 -1.92 -11.91 -7.49
C MET A 57 -2.15 -11.35 -6.08
N SER A 58 -1.06 -10.94 -5.42
CA SER A 58 -1.13 -10.33 -4.09
C SER A 58 -1.90 -9.01 -4.15
N TYR A 59 -1.65 -8.18 -5.17
CA TYR A 59 -2.36 -6.92 -5.38
C TYR A 59 -3.89 -7.13 -5.37
N TYR A 60 -4.42 -7.97 -6.27
CA TYR A 60 -5.87 -8.18 -6.34
C TYR A 60 -6.44 -8.89 -5.11
N GLY A 61 -5.71 -9.84 -4.52
CA GLY A 61 -6.13 -10.49 -3.28
C GLY A 61 -6.25 -9.51 -2.10
N ILE A 62 -5.34 -8.54 -2.01
CA ILE A 62 -5.35 -7.50 -0.98
C ILE A 62 -6.51 -6.52 -1.20
N LEU A 63 -6.81 -6.14 -2.45
CA LEU A 63 -7.96 -5.27 -2.72
C LEU A 63 -9.28 -5.98 -2.43
N GLY A 64 -9.43 -7.23 -2.87
CA GLY A 64 -10.62 -8.02 -2.64
C GLY A 64 -10.94 -8.18 -1.16
N ARG A 65 -9.97 -8.61 -0.35
CA ARG A 65 -10.18 -8.77 1.10
C ARG A 65 -10.49 -7.44 1.79
N ALA A 66 -9.84 -6.35 1.39
CA ALA A 66 -10.06 -5.04 1.98
C ALA A 66 -11.48 -4.53 1.66
N LYS A 67 -11.92 -4.67 0.42
CA LYS A 67 -13.26 -4.27 0.00
C LYS A 67 -14.36 -5.04 0.72
N VAL A 68 -14.18 -6.36 0.90
CA VAL A 68 -15.12 -7.19 1.66
C VAL A 68 -15.22 -6.69 3.10
N ILE A 69 -14.10 -6.39 3.75
CA ILE A 69 -14.09 -5.88 5.14
C ILE A 69 -14.71 -4.47 5.22
N ASP A 70 -14.46 -3.60 4.25
CA ASP A 70 -15.02 -2.23 4.25
C ASP A 70 -16.54 -2.22 3.99
N ASP A 71 -17.09 -3.29 3.40
CA ASP A 71 -18.52 -3.45 3.11
C ASP A 71 -19.31 -4.12 4.25
N GLU A 72 -18.62 -4.66 5.27
CA GLU A 72 -19.23 -5.23 6.49
C GLU A 72 -19.59 -4.14 7.52
#